data_AF-A0A1G6NC23-F1
#
_entry.id   AF-A0A1G6NC23-F1
#
_cell.length_a   1.000
_cell.length_b   1.000
_cell.length_c   1.000
_cell.angle_alpha   90.00
_cell.angle_beta   90.00
_cell.angle_gamma   90.00
#
_symmetry.space_group_name_H-M   'P 1'
#
loop_
_entity.id
_entity.type
_entity.pdbx_description
1 polymer ?
#
loop_
_entity_poly.entity_id
_entity_poly.type
_entity_poly.pdbx_seq_one_letter_code
_entity_poly.pdbx_strand_id
1 'polypeptide(L)'
;MMTRLIPVQQPVHMEKLKNLVSLYLHDLSAYTSELQPNEQGAFEYEGLHLYEQDERLHAFLISHDSRIAGFVMINKPPYTANEVDYCVNELFVLNAFRKKGVAQAAVELVFEKFPGKYFILQMVENVRAIAFWRKVYERIGIPYSEAETLYDGELCNVQRFATSKS
;
A
#
# COMPACT_ATOMS: atom_id res chain seq x y z
N MET A 1 -14.38 10.65 -13.77
CA MET A 1 -13.09 9.96 -13.60
C MET A 1 -13.30 8.83 -12.62
N MET A 2 -13.01 7.59 -13.02
CA MET A 2 -13.39 6.41 -12.22
C MET A 2 -12.18 5.56 -11.86
N THR A 3 -11.95 5.41 -10.55
CA THR A 3 -10.93 4.53 -9.98
C THR A 3 -11.52 3.14 -9.77
N ARG A 4 -10.74 2.10 -10.05
CA ARG A 4 -11.12 0.69 -9.82
C ARG A 4 -9.93 -0.10 -9.29
N LEU A 5 -10.21 -1.14 -8.51
CA LEU A 5 -9.22 -2.14 -8.08
C LEU A 5 -9.33 -3.38 -8.97
N ILE A 6 -8.20 -3.84 -9.49
CA ILE A 6 -8.09 -5.08 -10.27
C ILE A 6 -7.28 -6.08 -9.43
N PRO A 7 -7.85 -7.20 -8.97
CA PRO A 7 -7.12 -8.18 -8.19
C PRO A 7 -6.02 -8.83 -9.03
N VAL A 8 -4.84 -9.01 -8.43
CA VAL A 8 -3.71 -9.69 -9.06
C VAL A 8 -3.93 -11.21 -8.91
N GLN A 9 -4.58 -11.80 -9.91
CA GLN A 9 -4.96 -13.22 -9.93
C GLN A 9 -4.55 -13.94 -11.24
N GLN A 10 -3.94 -13.21 -12.16
CA GLN A 10 -3.53 -13.71 -13.47
C GLN A 10 -2.07 -13.35 -13.71
N PRO A 11 -1.30 -14.17 -14.46
CA PRO A 11 0.12 -13.90 -14.72
C PRO A 11 0.37 -12.48 -15.28
N VAL A 12 -0.48 -12.03 -16.21
CA VAL A 12 -0.39 -10.67 -16.79
C VAL A 12 -0.62 -9.54 -15.76
N HIS A 13 -1.35 -9.80 -14.67
CA HIS A 13 -1.50 -8.85 -13.58
C HIS A 13 -0.25 -8.83 -12.70
N MET A 14 0.35 -10.00 -12.46
CA MET A 14 1.59 -10.11 -11.69
C MET A 14 2.75 -9.44 -12.41
N GLU A 15 2.88 -9.60 -13.72
CA GLU A 15 3.88 -8.87 -14.52
C GLU A 15 3.74 -7.35 -14.39
N LYS A 16 2.50 -6.84 -14.43
CA LYS A 16 2.23 -5.41 -14.21
C LYS A 16 2.61 -4.98 -12.78
N LEU A 17 2.30 -5.81 -11.79
CA LEU A 17 2.66 -5.54 -10.39
C LEU A 17 4.18 -5.49 -10.24
N LYS A 18 4.93 -6.47 -10.77
CA LYS A 18 6.41 -6.49 -10.77
C LYS A 18 6.99 -5.19 -11.33
N ASN A 19 6.49 -4.72 -12.47
CA ASN A 19 6.94 -3.47 -13.08
C ASN A 19 6.66 -2.26 -12.17
N LEU A 20 5.48 -2.17 -11.57
CA LEU A 20 5.14 -1.05 -10.69
C LEU A 20 5.89 -1.09 -9.36
N VAL A 21 6.13 -2.28 -8.82
CA VAL A 21 6.89 -2.49 -7.58
C VAL A 21 8.34 -2.09 -7.79
N SER A 22 8.94 -2.40 -8.95
CA SER A 22 10.28 -1.91 -9.29
C SER A 22 10.35 -0.37 -9.28
N LEU A 23 9.34 0.31 -9.83
CA LEU A 23 9.25 1.77 -9.79
C LEU A 23 9.01 2.32 -8.37
N TYR A 24 8.24 1.60 -7.56
CA TYR A 24 8.01 1.95 -6.16
C TYR A 24 9.29 1.89 -5.34
N LEU A 25 10.04 0.79 -5.46
CA LEU A 25 11.31 0.62 -4.76
C LEU A 25 12.37 1.61 -5.25
N HIS A 26 12.37 1.96 -6.54
CA HIS A 26 13.17 3.07 -7.05
C HIS A 26 12.78 4.42 -6.40
N ASP A 27 11.48 4.70 -6.22
CA ASP A 27 11.03 5.91 -5.51
C ASP A 27 11.49 5.90 -4.03
N LEU A 28 11.56 4.71 -3.39
CA LEU A 28 12.02 4.55 -2.02
C LEU A 28 13.55 4.59 -1.86
N SER A 29 14.32 4.20 -2.86
CA SER A 29 15.78 4.25 -2.81
C SER A 29 16.33 5.67 -2.66
N ALA A 30 15.50 6.69 -2.89
CA ALA A 30 15.82 8.07 -2.54
C ALA A 30 16.01 8.30 -1.03
N TYR A 31 15.55 7.38 -0.16
CA TYR A 31 15.62 7.49 1.29
C TYR A 31 16.55 6.46 1.94
N THR A 32 17.03 5.46 1.19
CA THR A 32 17.90 4.40 1.70
C THR A 32 18.87 3.89 0.63
N SER A 33 20.10 3.58 1.02
CA SER A 33 21.11 2.98 0.15
C SER A 33 20.93 1.48 -0.08
N GLU A 34 20.12 0.81 0.74
CA GLU A 34 19.94 -0.65 0.71
C GLU A 34 19.19 -1.14 -0.53
N LEU A 35 18.35 -0.28 -1.11
CA LEU A 35 17.62 -0.60 -2.33
C LEU A 35 18.49 -0.33 -3.55
N GLN A 36 18.89 -1.38 -4.24
CA GLN A 36 19.65 -1.33 -5.49
C GLN A 36 18.96 -2.18 -6.57
N PRO A 37 19.05 -1.80 -7.85
CA PRO A 37 18.55 -2.63 -8.92
C PRO A 37 19.43 -3.88 -9.12
N ASN A 38 18.84 -4.96 -9.61
CA ASN A 38 19.55 -6.15 -10.07
C ASN A 38 20.32 -5.87 -11.38
N GLU A 39 21.04 -6.88 -11.89
CA GLU A 39 21.82 -6.77 -13.15
C GLU A 39 20.98 -6.42 -14.38
N GLN A 40 19.66 -6.63 -14.33
CA GLN A 40 18.72 -6.30 -15.39
C GLN A 40 18.13 -4.88 -15.23
N GLY A 41 18.54 -4.13 -14.21
CA GLY A 41 18.07 -2.78 -13.94
C GLY A 41 16.70 -2.72 -13.24
N ALA A 42 16.22 -3.83 -12.69
CA ALA A 42 14.96 -3.89 -11.97
C ALA A 42 15.17 -3.92 -10.45
N PHE A 43 14.36 -3.19 -9.70
CA PHE A 43 14.27 -3.36 -8.26
C PHE A 43 13.32 -4.51 -7.95
N GLU A 44 13.75 -5.42 -7.10
CA GLU A 44 13.00 -6.63 -6.76
C GLU A 44 12.46 -6.54 -5.33
N TYR A 45 11.19 -6.92 -5.17
CA TYR A 45 10.56 -7.00 -3.88
C TYR A 45 10.66 -8.41 -3.35
N GLU A 46 11.35 -8.57 -2.23
CA GLU A 46 11.51 -9.85 -1.58
C GLU A 46 10.14 -10.45 -1.21
N GLY A 47 9.90 -11.70 -1.59
CA GLY A 47 8.63 -12.36 -1.30
C GLY A 47 7.44 -11.91 -2.15
N LEU A 48 7.61 -11.14 -3.23
CA LEU A 48 6.48 -10.72 -4.07
C LEU A 48 5.64 -11.89 -4.62
N HIS A 49 6.29 -13.04 -4.87
CA HIS A 49 5.63 -14.28 -5.32
C HIS A 49 4.62 -14.82 -4.30
N LEU A 50 4.75 -14.48 -3.01
CA LEU A 50 3.83 -14.93 -1.97
C LEU A 50 2.41 -14.38 -2.20
N TYR A 51 2.27 -13.23 -2.88
CA TYR A 51 0.96 -12.65 -3.22
C TYR A 51 0.18 -13.46 -4.29
N GLU A 52 0.81 -14.44 -4.93
CA GLU A 52 0.12 -15.44 -5.77
C GLU A 52 -0.22 -16.72 -5.01
N GLN A 53 0.50 -17.00 -3.93
CA GLN A 53 0.49 -18.30 -3.26
C GLN A 53 -0.31 -18.30 -1.95
N ASP A 54 -0.36 -17.14 -1.29
CA ASP A 54 -0.98 -16.98 0.02
C ASP A 54 -2.25 -16.13 -0.07
N GLU A 55 -3.40 -16.74 0.23
CA GLU A 55 -4.70 -16.06 0.23
C GLU A 55 -4.85 -14.94 1.28
N ARG A 56 -3.90 -14.82 2.21
CA ARG A 56 -3.84 -13.76 3.24
C ARG A 56 -3.11 -12.51 2.74
N LEU A 57 -2.45 -12.60 1.59
CA LEU A 57 -1.75 -11.52 0.92
C LEU A 57 -2.53 -11.11 -0.33
N HIS A 58 -3.03 -9.89 -0.33
CA HIS A 58 -3.87 -9.37 -1.42
C HIS A 58 -3.16 -8.23 -2.13
N ALA A 59 -2.90 -8.39 -3.43
CA ALA A 59 -2.43 -7.30 -4.27
C ALA A 59 -3.52 -6.86 -5.26
N PHE A 60 -3.67 -5.54 -5.41
CA PHE A 60 -4.56 -4.92 -6.38
C PHE A 60 -3.79 -3.93 -7.24
N LEU A 61 -3.99 -4.01 -8.56
CA LEU A 61 -3.64 -2.91 -9.45
C LEU A 61 -4.71 -1.82 -9.33
N ILE A 62 -4.27 -0.57 -9.24
CA ILE A 62 -5.14 0.60 -9.26
C ILE A 62 -5.29 1.04 -10.71
N SER A 63 -6.52 1.06 -11.22
CA SER A 63 -6.85 1.59 -12.54
C SER A 63 -7.61 2.90 -12.40
N HIS A 64 -7.26 3.90 -13.21
CA HIS A 64 -7.95 5.19 -13.26
C HIS A 64 -8.18 5.59 -14.73
N ASP A 65 -9.45 5.72 -15.10
CA ASP A 65 -9.88 5.94 -16.50
C ASP A 65 -9.21 4.94 -17.47
N SER A 66 -9.33 3.66 -17.13
CA SER A 66 -8.81 2.50 -17.89
C SER A 66 -7.28 2.43 -18.04
N ARG A 67 -6.53 3.27 -17.34
CA ARG A 67 -5.07 3.22 -17.31
C ARG A 67 -4.56 2.75 -15.95
N ILE A 68 -3.51 1.94 -15.96
CA ILE A 68 -2.82 1.54 -14.73
C ILE A 68 -2.20 2.79 -14.09
N ALA A 69 -2.58 3.03 -12.83
CA ALA A 69 -2.20 4.20 -12.07
C ALA A 69 -1.29 3.87 -10.89
N GLY A 70 -1.24 2.61 -10.45
CA GLY A 70 -0.49 2.19 -9.28
C GLY A 70 -0.92 0.82 -8.76
N PHE A 71 -0.64 0.55 -7.49
CA PHE A 71 -1.07 -0.66 -6.80
C PHE A 71 -1.31 -0.39 -5.31
N VAL A 72 -2.02 -1.32 -4.66
CA VAL A 72 -2.15 -1.42 -3.21
C VAL A 72 -2.02 -2.89 -2.80
N MET A 73 -1.24 -3.14 -1.75
CA MET A 73 -1.01 -4.47 -1.18
C MET A 73 -1.53 -4.49 0.26
N ILE A 74 -2.27 -5.54 0.59
CA ILE A 74 -2.95 -5.70 1.88
C ILE A 74 -2.64 -7.06 2.45
N ASN A 75 -2.24 -7.06 3.71
CA ASN A 75 -1.87 -8.26 4.44
C ASN A 75 -2.90 -8.54 5.52
N LYS A 76 -3.12 -9.82 5.81
CA LYS A 76 -3.94 -10.33 6.92
C LYS A 76 -3.04 -11.10 7.91
N PRO A 77 -3.51 -11.39 9.14
CA PRO A 77 -2.79 -12.24 10.07
C PRO A 77 -2.30 -13.54 9.40
N PRO A 78 -1.06 -14.00 9.65
CA PRO A 78 -0.12 -13.51 10.67
C PRO A 78 0.83 -12.40 10.18
N TYR A 79 0.63 -11.84 8.99
CA TYR A 79 1.50 -10.81 8.39
C TYR A 79 1.15 -9.38 8.86
N THR A 80 0.53 -9.26 10.02
CA THR A 80 0.05 -8.01 10.61
C THR A 80 0.43 -7.96 12.09
N ALA A 81 0.36 -6.77 12.69
CA ALA A 81 0.47 -6.66 14.14
C ALA A 81 -0.64 -7.46 14.86
N ASN A 82 -0.39 -7.84 16.12
CA ASN A 82 -1.38 -8.51 16.96
C ASN A 82 -2.68 -7.71 17.05
N GLU A 83 -3.82 -8.43 17.07
CA GLU A 83 -5.17 -7.87 17.19
C GLU A 83 -5.62 -6.91 16.06
N VAL A 84 -4.96 -7.00 14.90
CA VAL A 84 -5.29 -6.25 13.68
C VAL A 84 -5.75 -7.22 12.60
N ASP A 85 -6.82 -6.86 11.86
CA ASP A 85 -7.37 -7.68 10.78
C ASP A 85 -6.63 -7.47 9.45
N TYR A 86 -6.18 -6.24 9.19
CA TYR A 86 -5.57 -5.83 7.94
C TYR A 86 -4.39 -4.86 8.12
N CYS A 87 -3.34 -5.02 7.32
CA CYS A 87 -2.31 -4.01 7.10
C CYS A 87 -2.38 -3.53 5.66
N VAL A 88 -2.40 -2.21 5.42
CA VAL A 88 -2.06 -1.70 4.09
C VAL A 88 -0.54 -1.69 3.99
N ASN A 89 0.01 -2.79 3.46
CA ASN A 89 1.44 -3.05 3.45
C ASN A 89 2.18 -2.12 2.51
N GLU A 90 1.67 -1.95 1.29
CA GLU A 90 2.26 -1.05 0.30
C GLU A 90 1.16 -0.27 -0.44
N LEU A 91 1.42 0.99 -0.71
CA LEU A 91 0.56 1.83 -1.54
C LEU A 91 1.42 2.72 -2.45
N PHE A 92 1.26 2.52 -3.75
CA PHE A 92 2.00 3.29 -4.75
C PHE A 92 1.07 3.84 -5.82
N VAL A 93 1.27 5.11 -6.17
CA VAL A 93 0.62 5.75 -7.31
C VAL A 93 1.67 6.46 -8.15
N LEU A 94 1.66 6.17 -9.45
CA LEU A 94 2.55 6.76 -10.45
C LEU A 94 2.42 8.29 -10.47
N ASN A 95 3.53 8.98 -10.70
CA ASN A 95 3.59 10.44 -10.72
C ASN A 95 2.51 11.10 -11.59
N ALA A 96 2.23 10.53 -12.77
CA ALA A 96 1.21 11.02 -13.70
C ALA A 96 -0.23 11.01 -13.14
N PHE A 97 -0.49 10.27 -12.06
CA PHE A 97 -1.79 10.10 -11.42
C PHE A 97 -1.88 10.72 -10.02
N ARG A 98 -0.77 11.26 -9.49
CA ARG A 98 -0.74 11.93 -8.19
C ARG A 98 -1.54 13.24 -8.22
N LYS A 99 -2.02 13.68 -7.05
CA LYS A 99 -2.84 14.90 -6.86
C LYS A 99 -4.20 14.89 -7.58
N LYS A 100 -4.66 13.74 -8.08
CA LYS A 100 -5.97 13.56 -8.76
C LYS A 100 -6.97 12.75 -7.92
N GLY A 101 -6.70 12.54 -6.63
CA GLY A 101 -7.55 11.74 -5.74
C GLY A 101 -7.48 10.21 -5.96
N VAL A 102 -6.60 9.72 -6.85
CA VAL A 102 -6.54 8.29 -7.22
C VAL A 102 -6.21 7.38 -6.03
N ALA A 103 -5.15 7.70 -5.27
CA ALA A 103 -4.74 6.93 -4.10
C ALA A 103 -5.87 6.85 -3.06
N GLN A 104 -6.55 7.97 -2.83
CA GLN A 104 -7.64 8.04 -1.88
C GLN A 104 -8.82 7.16 -2.32
N ALA A 105 -9.29 7.30 -3.56
CA ALA A 105 -10.39 6.49 -4.07
C ALA A 105 -10.05 4.99 -4.04
N ALA A 106 -8.79 4.62 -4.30
CA ALA A 106 -8.35 3.23 -4.22
C ALA A 106 -8.41 2.67 -2.79
N VAL A 107 -8.01 3.47 -1.81
CA VAL A 107 -8.05 3.11 -0.38
C VAL A 107 -9.49 3.02 0.14
N GLU A 108 -10.38 3.93 -0.28
CA GLU A 108 -11.81 3.86 0.06
C GLU A 108 -12.43 2.53 -0.45
N LEU A 109 -12.17 2.15 -1.70
CA LEU A 109 -12.60 0.87 -2.27
C LEU A 109 -12.01 -0.34 -1.51
N VAL A 110 -10.78 -0.21 -1.01
CA VAL A 110 -10.16 -1.22 -0.15
C VAL A 110 -10.93 -1.37 1.16
N PHE A 111 -11.25 -0.27 1.83
CA PHE A 111 -11.95 -0.29 3.11
C PHE A 111 -13.38 -0.82 2.98
N GLU A 112 -14.07 -0.49 1.89
CA GLU A 112 -15.38 -1.08 1.56
C GLU A 112 -15.29 -2.59 1.38
N LYS A 113 -14.21 -3.07 0.73
CA LYS A 113 -14.01 -4.49 0.44
C LYS A 113 -13.57 -5.30 1.67
N PHE A 114 -12.82 -4.68 2.57
CA PHE A 114 -12.19 -5.32 3.73
C PHE A 114 -12.52 -4.55 5.03
N PRO A 115 -13.78 -4.57 5.48
CA PRO A 115 -14.14 -3.92 6.74
C PRO A 115 -13.45 -4.60 7.92
N GLY A 116 -12.79 -3.84 8.79
CA GLY A 116 -12.09 -4.40 9.95
C GLY A 116 -11.15 -3.42 10.64
N LYS A 117 -10.32 -3.94 11.54
CA LYS A 117 -9.26 -3.20 12.23
C LYS A 117 -8.02 -3.13 11.36
N TYR A 118 -7.52 -1.92 11.15
CA TYR A 118 -6.36 -1.64 10.34
C TYR A 118 -5.18 -1.15 11.17
N PHE A 119 -3.99 -1.45 10.68
CA PHE A 119 -2.77 -0.77 11.04
C PHE A 119 -2.00 -0.38 9.78
N ILE A 120 -1.32 0.76 9.83
CA ILE A 120 -0.42 1.22 8.77
C ILE A 120 0.88 1.66 9.43
N LEU A 121 2.00 1.14 8.92
CA LEU A 121 3.35 1.45 9.34
C LEU A 121 4.01 2.34 8.30
N GLN A 122 4.59 3.45 8.72
CA GLN A 122 5.31 4.37 7.85
C GLN A 122 6.59 4.83 8.55
N MET A 123 7.73 4.90 7.86
CA MET A 123 8.92 5.59 8.40
C MET A 123 8.56 7.03 8.80
N VAL A 124 9.05 7.51 9.94
CA VAL A 124 8.79 8.88 10.42
C VAL A 124 9.25 9.94 9.41
N GLU A 125 10.30 9.64 8.65
CA GLU A 125 10.87 10.48 7.59
C GLU A 125 9.91 10.61 6.40
N ASN A 126 9.00 9.67 6.21
CA ASN A 126 8.00 9.70 5.14
C ASN A 126 6.80 10.58 5.53
N VAL A 127 7.08 11.84 5.85
CA VAL A 127 6.11 12.88 6.24
C VAL A 127 4.97 13.03 5.22
N ARG A 128 5.25 12.72 3.95
CA ARG A 128 4.27 12.74 2.87
C ARG A 128 3.24 11.62 3.01
N ALA A 129 3.66 10.39 3.32
CA ALA A 129 2.75 9.27 3.54
C ALA A 129 1.90 9.49 4.80
N ILE A 130 2.52 9.94 5.90
CA ILE A 130 1.81 10.26 7.15
C ILE A 130 0.73 11.31 6.90
N ALA A 131 1.07 12.43 6.25
CA ALA A 131 0.10 13.48 5.92
C ALA A 131 -0.98 13.01 4.92
N PHE A 132 -0.66 12.06 4.03
CA PHE A 132 -1.65 11.46 3.14
C PHE A 132 -2.69 10.68 3.94
N TRP A 133 -2.27 9.80 4.85
CA TRP A 133 -3.18 8.96 5.63
C TRP A 133 -4.06 9.77 6.59
N ARG A 134 -3.50 10.77 7.27
CA ARG A 134 -4.29 11.69 8.11
C ARG A 134 -5.44 12.34 7.31
N LYS A 135 -5.15 12.81 6.09
CA LYS A 135 -6.17 13.39 5.19
C LYS A 135 -7.22 12.38 4.73
N VAL A 136 -6.83 11.12 4.51
CA VAL A 136 -7.77 10.04 4.19
C VAL A 136 -8.74 9.85 5.36
N TYR A 137 -8.23 9.74 6.59
CA TYR A 137 -9.07 9.55 7.77
C TYR A 137 -10.02 10.73 8.00
N GLU A 138 -9.51 11.97 7.92
CA GLU A 138 -10.32 13.19 8.03
C GLU A 138 -11.44 13.24 6.99
N ARG A 139 -11.15 12.89 5.74
CA ARG A 139 -12.13 12.94 4.64
C ARG A 139 -13.22 11.88 4.77
N ILE A 140 -12.88 10.69 5.25
CA ILE A 140 -13.84 9.59 5.44
C ILE A 140 -14.56 9.72 6.79
N GLY A 141 -14.01 10.47 7.74
CA GLY A 141 -14.55 10.59 9.11
C GLY A 141 -14.19 9.40 9.98
N ILE A 142 -13.04 8.78 9.76
CA ILE A 142 -12.56 7.62 10.54
C ILE A 142 -11.76 8.13 11.74
N PRO A 143 -12.17 7.84 12.99
CA PRO A 143 -11.31 8.08 14.14
C PRO A 143 -10.11 7.13 14.08
N TYR A 144 -8.93 7.66 14.37
CA TYR A 144 -7.68 6.92 14.36
C TYR A 144 -6.81 7.32 15.56
N SER A 145 -5.90 6.43 15.94
CA SER A 145 -4.81 6.70 16.88
C SER A 145 -3.48 6.56 16.16
N GLU A 146 -2.49 7.34 16.56
CA GLU A 146 -1.14 7.22 16.03
C GLU A 146 -0.09 7.23 17.15
N ALA A 147 1.00 6.48 16.96
CA ALA A 147 2.11 6.39 17.88
C ALA A 147 3.40 6.09 17.13
N GLU A 148 4.54 6.55 17.64
CA GLU A 148 5.85 6.15 17.12
C GLU A 148 6.31 4.85 17.79
N THR A 149 6.94 3.98 17.02
CA THR A 149 7.53 2.72 17.49
C THR A 149 8.77 2.40 16.69
N LEU A 150 9.70 1.66 17.29
CA LEU A 150 10.77 1.02 16.54
C LEU A 150 10.22 -0.25 15.87
N TYR A 151 10.50 -0.40 14.58
CA TYR A 151 10.21 -1.60 13.79
C TYR A 151 11.46 -1.95 12.99
N ASP A 152 12.03 -3.14 13.22
CA ASP A 152 13.30 -3.59 12.62
C ASP A 152 14.46 -2.57 12.72
N GLY A 153 14.50 -1.79 13.80
CA GLY A 153 15.53 -0.79 14.07
C GLY A 153 15.26 0.59 13.47
N GLU A 154 14.19 0.74 12.68
CA GLU A 154 13.76 2.02 12.12
C GLU A 154 12.63 2.65 12.95
N LEU A 155 12.63 3.98 13.06
CA LEU A 155 11.58 4.71 13.75
C LEU A 155 10.38 4.93 12.82
N CYS A 156 9.26 4.31 13.18
CA CYS A 156 8.06 4.32 12.36
C CYS A 156 6.89 4.97 13.09
N ASN A 157 6.09 5.74 12.35
CA ASN A 157 4.76 6.15 12.76
C ASN A 157 3.76 5.02 12.45
N VAL A 158 3.03 4.59 13.46
CA VAL A 158 1.96 3.60 13.34
C VAL A 158 0.62 4.27 13.52
N GLN A 159 -0.26 4.08 12.55
CA GLN A 159 -1.65 4.55 12.60
C GLN A 159 -2.59 3.36 12.69
N ARG A 160 -3.51 3.39 13.65
CA ARG A 160 -4.53 2.36 13.89
C ARG A 160 -5.92 2.95 13.79
N PHE A 161 -6.82 2.24 13.13
CA PHE A 161 -8.22 2.64 12.95
C PHE A 161 -9.09 1.42 12.68
N ALA A 162 -10.41 1.61 12.67
CA ALA A 162 -11.35 0.58 12.28
C ALA A 162 -12.30 1.12 11.21
N THR A 163 -12.66 0.25 10.26
CA THR A 163 -13.68 0.52 9.24
C THR A 163 -14.86 -0.41 9.46
N SER A 164 -16.05 0.05 9.10
CA SER A 164 -17.30 -0.70 9.22
C SER A 164 -17.96 -0.78 7.85
N LYS A 165 -18.75 -1.82 7.58
CA LYS A 165 -19.65 -1.78 6.42
C LYS A 165 -20.64 -0.65 6.65
N SER A 166 -20.73 0.26 5.69
CA SER A 166 -21.82 1.25 5.58
C SER A 166 -23.17 0.54 5.41
#